data_AF-A0A4Z2EKA4-F1
#
_entry.id   AF-A0A4Z2EKA4-F1
#
_cell.length_a   1.000
_cell.length_b   1.000
_cell.length_c   1.000
_cell.angle_alpha   90.00
_cell.angle_beta   90.00
_cell.angle_gamma   90.00
#
_symmetry.space_group_name_H-M   'P 1'
#
loop_
_entity.id
_entity.type
_entity.pdbx_description
1 polymer ?
#
loop_
_entity_poly.entity_id
_entity_poly.type
_entity_poly.pdbx_seq_one_letter_code
_entity_poly.pdbx_strand_id
1 'polypeptide(L)'
;MASRVQLSGPLEAEKYVLHMIEDGEIYASINQKDGMVCFHDNPEKYNNPAMLHKIDQEMLKCIEVDEKLKSMDQEITVNPQFVQKVRRRSV
;
A
#
# COMPACT_ATOMS: atom_id res chain seq x y z
N MET A 1 -6.24 19.13 20.26
CA MET A 1 -6.42 18.54 18.92
C MET A 1 -7.58 19.16 18.16
N ALA A 2 -8.80 19.15 18.69
CA ALA A 2 -10.00 19.69 18.02
C ALA A 2 -9.81 21.08 17.38
N SER A 3 -9.25 22.06 18.11
CA SER A 3 -9.05 23.42 17.58
C SER A 3 -7.98 23.53 16.48
N ARG A 4 -7.03 22.58 16.41
CA ARG A 4 -5.99 22.58 15.36
C ARG A 4 -6.47 21.93 14.06
N VAL A 5 -7.46 21.04 14.17
CA VAL A 5 -8.03 20.29 13.03
C VAL A 5 -9.45 20.80 12.71
N GLN A 6 -9.83 21.98 13.22
CA GLN A 6 -11.13 22.63 12.97
C GLN A 6 -12.36 21.75 13.29
N LEU A 7 -12.23 20.83 14.24
CA LEU A 7 -13.35 19.99 14.68
C LEU A 7 -14.19 20.73 15.74
N SER A 8 -15.50 20.52 15.68
CA SER A 8 -16.51 21.21 16.49
C SER A 8 -16.33 21.04 18.01
N GLY A 9 -15.57 20.05 18.45
CA GLY A 9 -15.28 19.83 19.87
C GLY A 9 -14.33 18.66 20.15
N PRO A 10 -13.92 18.47 21.42
CA PRO A 10 -13.04 17.40 21.84
C PRO A 10 -13.64 16.00 21.64
N LEU A 11 -14.97 15.85 21.76
CA LEU A 11 -15.70 14.60 21.50
C LEU A 11 -15.58 14.14 20.04
N GLU A 12 -15.71 15.07 19.09
CA GLU A 12 -15.54 14.77 17.67
C GLU A 12 -14.08 14.40 17.36
N ALA A 13 -13.12 15.09 17.98
CA ALA A 13 -11.71 14.74 17.83
C ALA A 13 -11.39 13.35 18.40
N GLU A 14 -11.98 12.97 19.53
CA GLU A 14 -11.80 11.63 20.11
C GLU A 14 -12.37 10.55 19.20
N LYS A 15 -13.59 10.75 18.68
CA LYS A 15 -14.22 9.82 17.76
C LYS A 15 -13.42 9.65 16.47
N TYR A 16 -12.90 10.75 15.93
CA TYR A 16 -12.08 10.72 14.73
C TYR A 16 -10.76 9.96 14.97
N VAL A 17 -10.08 10.23 16.07
CA VAL A 17 -8.86 9.51 16.47
C VAL A 17 -9.14 8.03 16.70
N LEU A 18 -10.29 7.68 17.29
CA LEU A 18 -10.68 6.29 17.49
C LEU A 18 -10.83 5.56 16.15
N HIS A 19 -11.54 6.15 15.18
CA HIS A 19 -11.67 5.56 13.85
C HIS A 19 -10.31 5.40 13.15
N MET A 20 -9.44 6.40 13.22
CA MET A 20 -8.09 6.30 12.65
C MET A 20 -7.25 5.19 13.31
N ILE A 21 -7.46 4.89 14.60
CA ILE A 21 -6.81 3.77 15.30
C ILE A 21 -7.41 2.43 14.85
N GLU A 22 -8.74 2.33 14.76
CA GLU A 22 -9.46 1.12 14.33
C GLU A 22 -9.13 0.73 12.89
N ASP A 23 -9.02 1.72 11.99
CA ASP A 23 -8.65 1.53 10.58
C ASP A 23 -7.14 1.26 10.40
N GLY A 24 -6.34 1.40 11.47
CA GLY A 24 -4.89 1.20 11.46
C GLY A 24 -4.12 2.32 10.76
N GLU A 25 -4.73 3.49 10.56
CA GLU A 25 -4.08 4.66 9.95
C GLU A 25 -3.07 5.30 10.89
N ILE A 26 -3.34 5.27 12.20
CA ILE A 26 -2.44 5.78 13.24
C ILE A 26 -2.28 4.78 14.37
N TYR A 27 -1.09 4.76 14.97
CA TYR A 27 -0.84 4.03 16.21
C TYR A 27 -0.89 5.02 17.36
N ALA A 28 -2.01 5.05 18.08
CA ALA A 28 -2.20 5.94 19.20
C ALA A 28 -3.09 5.31 20.27
N SER A 29 -3.03 5.83 21.48
CA SER A 29 -3.94 5.47 22.56
C SER A 29 -4.57 6.72 23.16
N ILE A 30 -5.88 6.68 23.40
CA ILE A 30 -6.64 7.76 24.00
C ILE A 30 -6.65 7.54 25.52
N ASN A 31 -6.14 8.50 26.28
CA ASN A 31 -6.27 8.54 27.74
C ASN A 31 -7.42 9.48 28.12
N GLN A 32 -8.60 8.89 28.35
CA GLN A 32 -9.82 9.63 28.71
C GLN A 32 -9.74 10.32 30.08
N LYS A 33 -8.90 9.83 31.00
CA LYS A 33 -8.77 10.47 32.33
C LYS A 33 -8.09 11.84 32.23
N ASP A 34 -7.08 11.93 31.36
CA ASP A 34 -6.30 13.15 31.17
C ASP A 34 -6.72 13.94 29.91
N GLY A 35 -7.66 13.40 29.13
CA GLY A 35 -8.14 14.01 27.88
C GLY A 35 -7.05 14.10 26.78
N MET A 36 -6.04 13.25 26.86
CA MET A 36 -4.84 13.30 26.01
C MET A 36 -4.78 12.11 25.06
N VAL A 37 -4.25 12.35 23.86
CA VAL A 37 -3.94 11.32 22.87
C VAL A 37 -2.43 11.13 22.84
N CYS A 38 -1.99 9.91 23.15
CA CYS A 38 -0.60 9.51 23.07
C CYS A 38 -0.36 8.81 21.74
N PHE A 39 0.48 9.38 20.89
CA PHE A 39 0.92 8.72 19.66
C PHE A 39 2.07 7.76 19.96
N HIS A 40 1.97 6.57 19.40
CA HIS A 40 3.00 5.54 19.44
C HIS A 40 3.60 5.40 18.05
N ASP A 41 4.86 4.97 17.98
CA ASP A 41 5.44 4.54 16.72
C ASP A 41 4.81 3.21 16.27
N ASN A 42 4.88 2.94 14.96
CA ASN A 42 4.35 1.70 14.39
C ASN A 42 4.94 0.47 15.14
N PRO A 43 4.11 -0.39 15.75
CA PRO A 43 4.56 -1.58 16.47
C PRO A 43 5.12 -2.65 15.53
N GLU A 44 4.96 -2.52 14.21
CA GLU A 44 5.47 -3.47 13.24
C GLU A 44 7.00 -3.43 13.15
N LYS A 45 7.64 -4.48 13.67
CA LYS A 45 9.09 -4.66 13.67
C LYS A 45 9.62 -5.45 12.46
N TYR A 46 8.75 -5.81 11.51
CA TYR A 46 9.07 -6.60 10.30
C TYR A 46 9.80 -7.93 10.54
N ASN A 47 9.85 -8.40 11.78
CA ASN A 47 10.63 -9.57 12.19
C ASN A 47 9.76 -10.81 12.46
N ASN A 48 8.51 -10.78 12.03
CA ASN A 48 7.57 -11.88 12.24
C ASN A 48 7.54 -12.82 11.02
N PRO A 49 7.29 -14.13 11.22
CA PRO A 49 7.16 -15.08 10.10
C PRO A 49 6.03 -14.75 9.12
N ALA A 50 4.99 -14.04 9.58
CA ALA A 50 3.89 -13.62 8.72
C ALA A 50 4.35 -12.61 7.66
N MET A 51 5.28 -11.72 7.98
CA MET A 51 5.88 -10.76 7.05
C MET A 51 6.76 -11.45 6.03
N LEU A 52 7.48 -12.50 6.43
CA LEU A 52 8.21 -13.35 5.49
C LEU A 52 7.23 -14.02 4.50
N HIS A 53 6.16 -14.63 4.98
CA HIS A 53 5.12 -15.18 4.12
C HIS A 53 4.47 -14.15 3.20
N LYS A 54 4.23 -12.92 3.70
CA LYS A 54 3.69 -11.83 2.89
C LYS A 54 4.65 -11.44 1.77
N ILE A 55 5.95 -11.34 2.07
CA ILE A 55 6.99 -11.05 1.07
C ILE A 55 7.04 -12.16 0.01
N ASP A 56 7.03 -13.43 0.43
CA ASP A 56 7.04 -14.56 -0.50
C ASP A 56 5.81 -14.54 -1.42
N GLN A 57 4.62 -14.23 -0.90
CA GLN A 57 3.40 -14.10 -1.70
C GLN A 57 3.48 -12.95 -2.69
N GLU A 58 3.97 -11.78 -2.28
CA GLU A 58 4.14 -10.63 -3.18
C GLU A 58 5.20 -10.94 -4.26
N MET A 59 6.28 -11.64 -3.91
CA MET A 59 7.29 -12.07 -4.86
C MET A 59 6.72 -13.02 -5.92
N LEU A 60 5.89 -13.99 -5.51
CA LEU A 60 5.20 -14.89 -6.43
C LEU A 60 4.28 -14.15 -7.40
N LYS A 61 3.54 -13.14 -6.92
CA LYS A 61 2.72 -12.28 -7.80
C LYS A 61 3.58 -11.54 -8.82
N CYS A 62 4.73 -11.00 -8.40
CA CYS A 62 5.65 -10.35 -9.32
C CYS A 62 6.17 -11.31 -10.39
N ILE A 63 6.51 -12.55 -10.03
CA ILE A 63 6.96 -13.58 -10.98
C ILE A 63 5.84 -13.90 -11.98
N GLU A 64 4.59 -14.06 -11.50
CA GLU A 64 3.45 -14.32 -12.38
C GLU A 64 3.24 -13.19 -13.41
N VAL A 65 3.36 -11.95 -12.96
CA VAL A 65 3.26 -10.77 -13.84
C VAL A 65 4.40 -10.74 -14.85
N ASP A 66 5.64 -11.03 -14.42
CA ASP A 66 6.81 -11.08 -15.30
C ASP A 66 6.67 -12.15 -16.40
N GLU A 67 6.21 -13.34 -16.06
CA GLU A 67 5.96 -14.41 -17.03
C GLU A 67 4.85 -14.02 -18.02
N LYS A 68 3.80 -13.36 -17.54
CA LYS A 68 2.75 -12.84 -18.42
C LYS A 68 3.27 -11.75 -19.36
N LEU A 69 4.13 -10.86 -18.88
CA LEU A 69 4.78 -9.83 -19.69
C LEU A 69 5.68 -10.44 -20.76
N LYS A 70 6.48 -11.46 -20.42
CA LYS A 70 7.31 -12.19 -21.39
C LYS A 70 6.47 -12.84 -22.48
N SER A 71 5.36 -13.47 -22.11
CA SER A 71 4.42 -14.06 -23.08
C SER A 71 3.86 -12.99 -24.03
N MET A 72 3.42 -11.86 -23.49
CA MET A 72 2.93 -10.74 -24.29
C MET A 72 4.00 -10.16 -25.22
N ASP A 73 5.24 -10.01 -24.74
CA ASP A 73 6.36 -9.53 -25.55
C ASP A 73 6.71 -10.49 -26.69
N GLN A 74 6.66 -11.80 -26.41
CA GLN A 74 6.84 -12.83 -27.44
C GLN A 74 5.74 -12.75 -28.50
N GLU A 75 4.47 -12.62 -28.11
CA GLU A 75 3.34 -12.47 -29.03
C GLU A 75 3.48 -11.23 -29.93
N ILE A 76 3.91 -10.10 -29.37
CA ILE A 76 4.14 -8.86 -30.12
C ILE A 76 5.30 -9.04 -31.10
N THR A 77 6.39 -9.68 -30.66
CA THR A 77 7.60 -9.89 -31.46
C THR A 77 7.33 -10.79 -32.66
N VAL A 78 6.49 -11.83 -32.51
CA VAL A 78 6.12 -12.72 -33.63
C VAL A 78 4.98 -12.19 -34.49
N ASN A 79 4.35 -11.07 -34.09
CA ASN A 79 3.22 -10.52 -34.83
C ASN A 79 3.67 -10.00 -36.21
N PRO A 80 3.20 -10.60 -37.33
CA PRO A 80 3.69 -10.28 -38.66
C PRO A 80 3.41 -8.84 -39.09
N GLN A 81 2.37 -8.19 -38.57
CA GLN A 81 2.10 -6.78 -38.83
C GLN A 81 3.11 -5.86 -38.14
N PHE A 82 3.56 -6.23 -36.94
CA PHE A 82 4.58 -5.52 -36.20
C PHE A 82 5.97 -5.72 -36.82
N VAL A 83 6.33 -6.98 -37.12
CA VAL A 83 7.59 -7.34 -37.78
C VAL A 83 7.77 -6.64 -39.13
N GLN A 84 6.73 -6.60 -39.97
CA GLN A 84 6.78 -5.89 -41.26
C GLN A 84 6.94 -4.37 -41.11
N LYS A 85 6.33 -3.78 -40.08
CA LYS A 85 6.43 -2.33 -39.80
C LYS A 85 7.81 -1.95 -39.26
N VAL A 86 8.40 -2.77 -38.40
CA VAL A 86 9.78 -2.58 -37.92
C VAL A 86 10.77 -2.72 -39.08
N ARG A 87 10.63 -3.77 -39.92
CA ARG A 87 11.50 -3.96 -41.11
C ARG A 87 11.45 -2.80 -42.10
N ARG A 88 10.28 -2.17 -42.29
CA ARG A 88 10.13 -1.00 -43.18
C ARG A 88 10.70 0.30 -42.62
N ARG A 89 11.02 0.37 -41.32
CA ARG A 89 11.63 1.55 -40.68
C ARG A 89 13.16 1.50 -40.60
N SER A 90 13.75 0.34 -40.89
CA SER A 90 15.20 0.12 -40.86
C SER A 90 15.87 0.20 -42.24
N VAL A 91 15.16 0.67 -43.26
CA VAL A 91 15.65 0.96 -44.62
C VAL A 91 15.48 2.44 -44.87
#